data_AF-A0A4Y9EMS8-F1
#
_entry.id   AF-A0A4Y9EMS8-F1
#
_cell.length_a   1.000
_cell.length_b   1.000
_cell.length_c   1.000
_cell.angle_alpha   90.00
_cell.angle_beta   90.00
_cell.angle_gamma   90.00
#
_symmetry.space_group_name_H-M   'P 1'
#
loop_
_entity.id
_entity.type
_entity.pdbx_description
1 polymer ?
#
loop_
_entity_poly.entity_id
_entity_poly.type
_entity_poly.pdbx_seq_one_letter_code
_entity_poly.pdbx_strand_id
1 'polypeptide(L)'
;MTGWRLAFFAAALFNFAVGLPMVIAPNLVAGGLGMAAADALPVRLLGWMITTFGIGYAMVGIEPRKHRGIALLGIIGKGGVIVLTWWLAWRGLVARDVALLAGGDLFFVGVFIAFLRRTRI
;
A
#
# COMPACT_ATOMS: atom_id res chain seq x y z
N MET A 1 -22.71 -4.67 -6.82
CA MET A 1 -21.84 -3.80 -6.01
C MET A 1 -20.89 -4.57 -5.07
N THR A 2 -21.10 -5.87 -4.84
CA THR A 2 -20.36 -6.70 -3.88
C THR A 2 -18.87 -6.91 -4.23
N GLY A 3 -18.53 -7.05 -5.52
CA GLY A 3 -17.14 -7.31 -5.94
C GLY A 3 -16.16 -6.18 -5.62
N TRP A 4 -16.57 -4.91 -5.80
CA TRP A 4 -15.71 -3.77 -5.45
C TRP A 4 -15.48 -3.67 -3.95
N ARG A 5 -16.53 -3.90 -3.15
CA ARG A 5 -16.41 -3.90 -1.69
C ARG A 5 -15.38 -4.93 -1.24
N LEU A 6 -15.48 -6.16 -1.75
CA LEU A 6 -14.53 -7.23 -1.45
C LEU A 6 -13.10 -6.87 -1.85
N ALA A 7 -12.91 -6.28 -3.04
CA ALA A 7 -11.60 -5.86 -3.52
C ALA A 7 -10.96 -4.79 -2.61
N PHE A 8 -11.75 -3.82 -2.12
CA PHE A 8 -11.28 -2.80 -1.19
C PHE A 8 -11.03 -3.33 0.22
N PHE A 9 -11.81 -4.31 0.70
CA PHE A 9 -11.48 -5.01 1.95
C PHE A 9 -10.21 -5.86 1.83
N ALA A 10 -10.00 -6.52 0.69
CA ALA A 10 -8.74 -7.23 0.42
C ALA A 10 -7.56 -6.26 0.40
N ALA A 11 -7.73 -5.07 -0.21
CA ALA A 11 -6.72 -4.01 -0.16
C ALA A 11 -6.45 -3.53 1.27
N ALA A 12 -7.50 -3.33 2.07
CA ALA A 12 -7.37 -2.95 3.48
C ALA A 12 -6.59 -3.99 4.27
N LEU A 13 -6.95 -5.27 4.15
CA LEU A 13 -6.30 -6.37 4.83
C LEU A 13 -4.82 -6.49 4.44
N PHE A 14 -4.51 -6.37 3.15
CA PHE A 14 -3.12 -6.36 2.68
C PHE A 14 -2.31 -5.22 3.31
N ASN A 15 -2.86 -4.00 3.34
CA ASN A 15 -2.16 -2.86 3.92
C ASN A 15 -2.01 -3.02 5.45
N PHE A 16 -2.97 -3.61 6.16
CA PHE A 16 -2.81 -3.92 7.58
C PHE A 16 -1.77 -5.00 7.83
N ALA A 17 -1.73 -6.05 7.00
CA ALA A 17 -0.76 -7.13 7.12
C ALA A 17 0.69 -6.65 6.92
N VAL A 18 0.89 -5.62 6.10
CA VAL A 18 2.22 -5.01 5.89
C VAL A 18 2.50 -3.91 6.92
N GLY A 19 1.55 -2.99 7.13
CA GLY A 19 1.76 -1.78 7.93
C GLY A 19 1.80 -2.02 9.44
N LEU A 20 0.92 -2.87 10.00
CA LEU A 20 0.86 -3.08 11.44
C LEU A 20 2.14 -3.71 12.01
N PRO A 21 2.76 -4.73 11.39
CA PRO A 21 4.05 -5.24 11.86
C PRO A 21 5.14 -4.17 11.91
N MET A 22 5.18 -3.27 10.92
CA MET A 22 6.15 -2.17 10.89
C MET A 22 5.91 -1.15 12.01
N VAL A 23 4.65 -0.94 12.42
CA VAL A 23 4.31 -0.06 13.54
C VAL A 23 4.61 -0.71 14.88
N ILE A 24 4.23 -1.97 15.09
CA ILE A 24 4.25 -2.62 16.40
C ILE A 24 5.62 -3.24 16.69
N ALA A 25 6.22 -3.86 15.68
CA ALA A 25 7.45 -4.62 15.77
C ALA A 25 8.43 -4.28 14.62
N PRO A 26 8.85 -3.00 14.47
CA PRO A 26 9.68 -2.55 13.34
C PRO A 26 10.98 -3.35 13.20
N ASN A 27 11.58 -3.79 14.30
CA ASN A 27 12.85 -4.51 14.29
C ASN A 27 12.76 -5.88 13.60
N LEU A 28 11.56 -6.49 13.57
CA LEU A 28 11.33 -7.75 12.84
C LEU A 28 11.32 -7.53 11.32
N VAL A 29 11.05 -6.30 10.87
CA VAL A 29 10.88 -5.96 9.45
C VAL A 29 12.09 -5.19 8.90
N ALA A 30 12.79 -4.44 9.75
CA ALA A 30 13.89 -3.54 9.38
C ALA A 30 14.99 -4.25 8.56
N GLY A 31 15.39 -5.46 8.97
CA GLY A 31 16.40 -6.24 8.24
C GLY A 31 15.99 -6.58 6.81
N GLY A 32 14.71 -6.91 6.59
CA GLY A 32 14.17 -7.16 5.25
C GLY A 32 14.06 -5.90 4.38
N LEU A 33 14.11 -4.72 4.99
CA LEU A 33 14.11 -3.42 4.30
C LEU A 33 15.53 -2.88 4.07
N GLY A 34 16.57 -3.60 4.50
CA GLY A 34 17.96 -3.11 4.45
C GLY A 34 18.24 -1.97 5.44
N MET A 35 17.41 -1.81 6.47
CA MET A 35 17.57 -0.79 7.50
C MET A 35 18.28 -1.36 8.73
N ALA A 36 19.09 -0.52 9.39
CA ALA A 36 19.69 -0.90 10.67
C ALA A 36 18.59 -0.99 11.75
N ALA A 37 18.75 -1.90 12.71
CA ALA A 37 17.77 -2.11 13.79
C ALA A 37 17.58 -0.86 14.69
N ALA A 38 18.52 0.09 14.67
CA ALA A 38 18.41 1.36 15.38
C ALA A 38 17.41 2.34 14.72
N ASP A 39 17.10 2.18 13.43
CA ASP A 39 16.26 3.09 12.65
C ASP A 39 14.76 2.73 12.75
N ALA A 40 14.24 2.64 13.97
CA ALA A 40 12.86 2.21 14.21
C ALA A 40 11.82 3.27 13.78
N LEU A 41 12.16 4.57 13.82
CA LEU A 41 11.20 5.63 13.53
C LEU A 41 10.78 5.67 12.05
N PRO A 42 11.68 5.65 11.05
CA PRO A 42 11.31 5.59 9.64
C PRO A 42 10.42 4.38 9.30
N VAL A 43 10.75 3.20 9.83
CA VAL A 43 9.94 1.98 9.64
C VAL A 43 8.54 2.15 10.21
N ARG A 44 8.42 2.70 11.43
CA ARG A 44 7.12 2.95 12.08
C ARG A 44 6.30 3.99 11.31
N LEU A 45 6.91 5.08 10.84
CA LEU A 45 6.22 6.10 10.07
C LEU A 45 5.69 5.54 8.73
N LEU A 46 6.53 4.76 8.02
CA LEU A 46 6.11 4.06 6.81
C LEU A 46 4.96 3.09 7.09
N GLY A 47 5.09 2.27 8.13
CA GLY A 47 4.03 1.36 8.58
C GLY A 47 2.72 2.07 8.92
N TRP A 48 2.82 3.24 9.56
CA TRP A 48 1.66 4.06 9.93
C TRP A 48 0.96 4.62 8.69
N MET A 49 1.72 5.12 7.71
CA MET A 49 1.16 5.57 6.44
C MET A 49 0.46 4.44 5.69
N ILE A 50 1.07 3.25 5.61
CA ILE A 50 0.47 2.06 4.97
C ILE A 50 -0.83 1.68 5.71
N THR A 51 -0.80 1.64 7.04
CA THR A 51 -1.98 1.35 7.87
C THR A 51 -3.11 2.37 7.62
N THR A 52 -2.77 3.65 7.47
CA THR A 52 -3.74 4.73 7.18
C THR A 52 -4.41 4.52 5.83
N PHE A 53 -3.67 4.10 4.81
CA PHE A 53 -4.27 3.67 3.53
C PHE A 53 -5.18 2.46 3.71
N GLY A 54 -4.82 1.50 4.56
CA GLY A 54 -5.68 0.37 4.93
C GLY A 54 -7.05 0.79 5.47
N ILE A 55 -7.06 1.77 6.39
CA ILE A 55 -8.30 2.39 6.90
C ILE A 55 -9.07 3.03 5.76
N GLY A 56 -8.40 3.82 4.92
CA GLY A 56 -9.02 4.45 3.76
C GLY A 56 -9.69 3.44 2.82
N TYR A 57 -9.04 2.31 2.53
CA TYR A 57 -9.63 1.26 1.69
C TYR A 57 -10.81 0.56 2.38
N ALA A 58 -10.77 0.36 3.70
CA ALA A 58 -11.93 -0.15 4.44
C ALA A 58 -13.13 0.80 4.34
N MET A 59 -12.90 2.12 4.41
CA MET A 59 -13.95 3.13 4.20
C MET A 59 -14.56 3.02 2.79
N VAL A 60 -13.74 2.82 1.75
CA VAL A 60 -14.25 2.56 0.40
C VAL A 60 -14.99 1.22 0.33
N GLY A 61 -14.55 0.18 1.02
CA GLY A 61 -15.24 -1.10 1.10
C GLY A 61 -16.63 -1.01 1.73
N ILE A 62 -16.80 -0.11 2.71
CA ILE A 62 -18.09 0.18 3.35
C ILE A 62 -18.99 0.93 2.38
N GLU A 63 -18.53 2.08 1.86
CA GLU A 63 -19.31 2.96 0.98
C GLU A 63 -18.49 3.41 -0.25
N PRO A 64 -18.46 2.58 -1.33
CA PRO A 64 -17.54 2.81 -2.45
C PRO A 64 -17.74 4.14 -3.18
N ARG A 65 -19.01 4.55 -3.37
CA ARG A 65 -19.33 5.77 -4.11
C ARG A 65 -18.94 7.02 -3.32
N LYS A 66 -19.19 7.04 -2.01
CA LYS A 66 -18.88 8.18 -1.13
C LYS A 66 -17.39 8.41 -1.00
N HIS A 67 -16.60 7.34 -0.89
CA HIS A 67 -15.16 7.43 -0.61
C HIS A 67 -14.28 7.25 -1.85
N ARG A 68 -14.85 7.36 -3.06
CA ARG A 68 -14.16 7.13 -4.34
C ARG A 68 -12.83 7.89 -4.49
N GLY A 69 -12.71 9.09 -3.92
CA GLY A 69 -11.47 9.89 -3.95
C GLY A 69 -10.27 9.19 -3.30
N ILE A 70 -10.49 8.31 -2.33
CA ILE A 70 -9.43 7.53 -1.68
C ILE A 70 -8.79 6.55 -2.67
N ALA A 71 -9.55 6.00 -3.61
CA ALA A 71 -8.99 5.14 -4.65
C ALA A 71 -8.02 5.91 -5.56
N LEU A 72 -8.29 7.19 -5.84
CA LEU A 72 -7.37 8.05 -6.60
C LEU A 72 -6.08 8.32 -5.81
N LEU A 73 -6.20 8.64 -4.51
CA LEU A 73 -5.04 8.77 -3.63
C LEU A 73 -4.23 7.46 -3.56
N GLY A 74 -4.92 6.32 -3.55
CA GLY A 74 -4.28 5.00 -3.60
C GLY A 74 -3.50 4.78 -4.89
N ILE A 75 -4.05 5.18 -6.05
CA ILE A 75 -3.32 5.12 -7.34
C ILE A 75 -2.06 5.99 -7.30
N ILE A 76 -2.16 7.22 -6.82
CA ILE A 76 -1.02 8.15 -6.76
C ILE A 76 0.03 7.64 -5.78
N GLY A 77 -0.37 7.30 -4.56
CA GLY A 77 0.53 6.84 -3.51
C GLY A 77 1.23 5.53 -3.86
N LYS A 78 0.47 4.51 -4.26
CA LYS A 78 1.03 3.20 -4.64
C LYS A 78 1.83 3.28 -5.93
N GLY A 79 1.36 4.04 -6.92
CA GLY A 79 2.10 4.31 -8.15
C GLY A 79 3.46 4.93 -7.87
N GLY A 80 3.52 5.93 -6.98
CA GLY A 80 4.77 6.54 -6.53
C GLY A 80 5.71 5.53 -5.85
N VAL A 81 5.19 4.70 -4.94
CA VAL A 81 5.97 3.64 -4.27
C VAL A 81 6.55 2.66 -5.29
N ILE A 82 5.75 2.17 -6.25
CA ILE A 82 6.21 1.25 -7.29
C ILE A 82 7.32 1.89 -8.13
N VAL A 83 7.08 3.10 -8.65
CA VAL A 83 8.06 3.80 -9.50
C VAL A 83 9.38 4.02 -8.75
N LEU A 84 9.32 4.53 -7.52
CA LEU A 84 10.52 4.81 -6.73
C LEU A 84 11.26 3.54 -6.34
N THR A 85 10.56 2.52 -5.82
CA THR A 85 11.21 1.27 -5.38
C THR A 85 11.85 0.53 -6.55
N TRP A 86 11.17 0.44 -7.70
CA TRP A 86 11.71 -0.22 -8.88
C TRP A 86 12.87 0.56 -9.49
N TRP A 87 12.78 1.89 -9.57
CA TRP A 87 13.85 2.72 -10.07
C TRP A 87 15.10 2.63 -9.19
N LEU A 88 14.95 2.68 -7.86
CA LEU A 88 16.07 2.56 -6.93
C LEU A 88 16.65 1.13 -6.90
N ALA A 89 15.82 0.10 -7.02
CA ALA A 89 16.28 -1.29 -7.12
C ALA A 89 17.07 -1.54 -8.41
N TRP A 90 16.65 -0.95 -9.54
CA TRP A 90 17.42 -0.99 -10.80
C TRP A 90 18.82 -0.38 -10.63
N ARG A 91 18.95 0.65 -9.78
CA ARG A 91 20.22 1.30 -9.45
C ARG A 91 21.02 0.58 -8.35
N GLY A 92 20.52 -0.54 -7.82
CA GLY A 92 21.16 -1.28 -6.73
C GLY A 92 21.09 -0.59 -5.36
N LEU A 93 20.24 0.43 -5.20
CA LEU A 93 20.11 1.21 -3.96
C LEU A 93 19.04 0.67 -3.01
N VAL A 94 18.17 -0.23 -3.49
CA VAL A 94 17.11 -0.89 -2.73
C VAL A 94 17.14 -2.38 -3.02
N ALA A 95 16.93 -3.21 -1.99
CA ALA A 95 16.88 -4.66 -2.13
C ALA A 95 15.76 -5.09 -3.10
N ARG A 96 16.04 -6.10 -3.93
CA ARG A 96 15.08 -6.60 -4.94
C ARG A 96 13.79 -7.12 -4.31
N ASP A 97 13.86 -7.68 -3.10
CA ASP A 97 12.70 -8.19 -2.38
C ASP A 97 11.70 -7.07 -2.03
N VAL A 98 12.20 -5.87 -1.71
CA VAL A 98 11.37 -4.69 -1.46
C VAL A 98 10.66 -4.23 -2.74
N ALA A 99 11.35 -4.29 -3.89
CA ALA A 99 10.74 -4.00 -5.19
C ALA A 99 9.70 -5.05 -5.59
N LEU A 100 9.91 -6.33 -5.26
CA LEU A 100 8.93 -7.39 -5.48
C LEU A 100 7.69 -7.20 -4.60
N LEU A 101 7.85 -6.78 -3.34
CA LEU A 101 6.74 -6.46 -2.45
C LEU A 101 5.86 -5.34 -3.02
N ALA A 102 6.47 -4.32 -3.64
CA ALA A 102 5.75 -3.26 -4.35
C ALA A 102 4.96 -3.80 -5.58
N GLY A 103 5.28 -4.98 -6.10
CA GLY A 103 4.48 -5.65 -7.14
C GLY A 103 3.05 -5.96 -6.71
N GLY A 104 2.82 -6.27 -5.42
CA GLY A 104 1.46 -6.45 -4.89
C GLY A 104 0.60 -5.19 -5.00
N ASP A 105 1.24 -4.02 -4.89
CA ASP A 105 0.57 -2.74 -5.03
C ASP A 105 0.14 -2.44 -6.47
N LEU A 106 0.88 -2.96 -7.48
CA LEU A 106 0.51 -2.81 -8.89
C LEU A 106 -0.84 -3.45 -9.20
N PHE A 107 -1.13 -4.61 -8.60
CA PHE A 107 -2.42 -5.27 -8.71
C PHE A 107 -3.56 -4.36 -8.19
N PHE A 108 -3.40 -3.80 -6.98
CA PHE A 108 -4.40 -2.90 -6.39
C PHE A 108 -4.55 -1.61 -7.18
N VAL A 109 -3.46 -1.04 -7.72
CA VAL A 109 -3.53 0.12 -8.64
C VAL A 109 -4.41 -0.21 -9.85
N GLY A 110 -4.22 -1.37 -10.48
CA GLY A 110 -5.07 -1.82 -11.59
C GLY A 110 -6.55 -1.93 -11.21
N VAL A 111 -6.83 -2.52 -10.05
CA VAL A 111 -8.19 -2.61 -9.48
C VAL A 111 -8.79 -1.22 -9.25
N PHE A 112 -8.04 -0.28 -8.69
CA PHE A 112 -8.52 1.07 -8.40
C PHE A 112 -8.80 1.86 -9.68
N ILE A 113 -7.96 1.72 -10.71
CA ILE A 113 -8.20 2.32 -12.03
C ILE A 113 -9.49 1.77 -12.64
N ALA A 114 -9.68 0.44 -12.62
CA ALA A 114 -10.88 -0.19 -13.14
C ALA A 114 -12.14 0.24 -12.37
N PHE A 115 -12.04 0.32 -11.05
CA PHE A 115 -13.09 0.84 -10.17
C PHE A 115 -13.47 2.28 -10.54
N LEU A 116 -12.49 3.19 -10.66
CA LEU A 116 -12.74 4.58 -11.00
C LEU A 116 -13.35 4.72 -12.40
N ARG A 117 -12.90 3.95 -13.39
CA ARG A 117 -13.47 3.99 -14.75
C ARG A 117 -14.92 3.54 -14.80
N ARG A 118 -15.27 2.49 -14.06
CA ARG A 118 -16.62 1.90 -14.04
C ARG A 118 -17.61 2.62 -13.11
N THR A 119 -17.14 3.53 -12.27
CA THR A 119 -17.96 4.33 -11.35
C THR A 119 -17.98 5.81 -11.70
N ARG A 120 -17.55 6.17 -12.91
CA ARG A 120 -17.72 7.51 -13.46
C ARG A 120 -19.22 7.75 -13.64
N ILE A 121 -19.74 8.77 -12.97
CA ILE A 121 -21.11 9.28 -13.14
C ILE A 121 -21.17 9.97 -14.50
#